data_AF-A0A2A1KAK4-F1
#
_entry.id   AF-A0A2A1KAK4-F1
#
_cell.length_a   1.000
_cell.length_b   1.000
_cell.length_c   1.000
_cell.angle_alpha   90.00
_cell.angle_beta   90.00
_cell.angle_gamma   90.00
#
_symmetry.space_group_name_H-M   'P 1'
#
loop_
_entity.id
_entity.type
_entity.pdbx_description
1 polymer ?
#
loop_
_entity_poly.entity_id
_entity_poly.type
_entity_poly.pdbx_seq_one_letter_code
_entity_poly.pdbx_strand_id
1 'polypeptide(L)' 'MSKDQQSFEEMMQELENIVQKLDNETVSLEESLELYQRGMKLSATCDATLKDAEKKVNQLIKDEAEDEENGKEVNE' A
#
# COMPACT_ATOMS: atom_id res chain seq x y z
N MET A 1 16.88 -14.14 5.34
CA MET A 1 15.45 -14.28 5.66
C MET A 1 15.11 -13.17 6.65
N SER A 2 14.89 -11.96 6.16
CA SER A 2 14.54 -10.82 7.02
C SER A 2 13.08 -10.97 7.42
N LYS A 3 12.85 -11.28 8.70
CA LYS A 3 11.53 -11.25 9.32
C LYS A 3 11.02 -9.80 9.39
N ASP A 4 9.70 -9.65 9.31
CA ASP A 4 8.90 -8.55 9.85
C ASP A 4 8.46 -7.36 8.96
N GLN A 5 8.30 -7.58 7.65
CA GLN A 5 7.38 -6.77 6.84
C GLN A 5 6.59 -7.71 5.93
N GLN A 6 5.27 -7.86 6.15
CA GLN A 6 4.40 -8.47 5.14
C GLN A 6 4.52 -7.64 3.86
N SER A 7 4.70 -8.32 2.73
CA SER A 7 4.67 -7.68 1.42
C SER A 7 3.29 -7.10 1.13
N PHE A 8 3.22 -6.13 0.22
CA PHE A 8 1.95 -5.55 -0.21
C PHE A 8 0.98 -6.63 -0.74
N GLU A 9 1.49 -7.60 -1.50
CA GLU A 9 0.71 -8.72 -2.02
C GLU A 9 0.13 -9.58 -0.89
N GLU A 10 0.92 -9.90 0.13
CA GLU A 10 0.45 -10.66 1.30
C GLU A 10 -0.62 -9.89 2.08
N MET A 11 -0.45 -8.57 2.27
CA MET A 11 -1.47 -7.73 2.90
C MET A 11 -2.76 -7.70 2.09
N MET A 12 -2.66 -7.61 0.76
CA MET A 12 -3.85 -7.61 -0.11
C MET A 12 -4.58 -8.96 -0.04
N GLN A 13 -3.83 -10.06 -0.10
CA GLN A 13 -4.40 -11.40 -0.01
C GLN A 13 -5.08 -11.64 1.35
N GLU A 14 -4.49 -11.13 2.43
CA GLU A 14 -5.12 -11.20 3.75
C GLU A 14 -6.40 -10.34 3.82
N LEU A 15 -6.42 -9.16 3.20
CA LEU A 15 -7.62 -8.31 3.12
C LEU A 15 -8.76 -9.03 2.40
N GLU A 16 -8.46 -9.65 1.24
CA GLU A 16 -9.43 -10.44 0.47
C GLU A 16 -10.00 -11.59 1.30
N ASN A 17 -9.15 -12.31 2.03
CA ASN A 17 -9.57 -13.38 2.92
C ASN A 17 -10.49 -12.88 4.05
N ILE A 18 -10.22 -11.68 4.60
CA ILE A 18 -11.08 -11.06 5.61
C ILE A 18 -12.45 -10.74 5.02
N VAL A 19 -12.50 -10.14 3.83
CA VAL A 19 -13.75 -9.81 3.13
C VAL A 19 -14.55 -11.08 2.85
N GLN A 20 -13.92 -12.13 2.34
CA GLN A 20 -14.57 -13.42 2.08
C GLN A 20 -15.15 -14.05 3.36
N LYS A 21 -14.46 -13.92 4.50
CA LYS A 21 -14.98 -14.42 5.79
C LYS A 21 -16.16 -13.60 6.29
N LEU A 22 -16.12 -12.27 6.12
CA LEU A 22 -17.21 -11.38 6.50
C LEU A 22 -18.47 -11.58 5.66
N ASP A 23 -18.32 -12.03 4.41
CA ASP A 23 -19.43 -12.34 3.50
C ASP A 23 -20.10 -13.71 3.82
N ASN A 24 -19.49 -14.51 4.69
CA ASN A 24 -20.02 -15.80 5.09
C ASN A 24 -21.09 -15.65 6.20
N GLU A 25 -22.30 -16.15 5.93
CA GLU A 25 -23.44 -16.11 6.86
C GLU A 25 -23.21 -16.86 8.18
N THR A 26 -22.18 -17.71 8.28
CA THR A 26 -21.88 -18.48 9.50
C THR A 26 -20.93 -17.77 10.47
N VAL A 27 -20.40 -16.61 10.11
CA VAL A 27 -19.47 -15.87 10.98
C VAL A 27 -20.23 -15.27 12.17
N SER A 28 -19.70 -15.46 13.37
CA SER A 28 -20.31 -14.89 14.58
C SER A 28 -20.15 -13.37 14.64
N LEU A 29 -20.97 -12.70 15.44
CA LEU A 29 -20.87 -11.24 15.62
C LEU A 29 -19.50 -10.82 16.19
N GLU A 30 -18.98 -11.59 17.15
CA GLU A 30 -17.68 -11.31 17.78
C GLU A 30 -16.54 -11.44 16.77
N GLU A 31 -16.52 -12.54 15.99
CA GLU A 31 -15.55 -12.71 14.91
C GLU A 31 -15.71 -11.65 13.81
N SER A 32 -16.94 -11.24 13.49
CA SER A 32 -17.19 -10.15 12.54
C SER A 32 -16.50 -8.85 12.96
N LEU A 33 -16.60 -8.51 14.26
CA LEU A 33 -15.99 -7.30 14.80
C LEU A 33 -14.46 -7.39 14.76
N GLU A 34 -13.88 -8.54 15.10
CA GLU A 34 -12.44 -8.77 15.02
C GLU A 34 -11.92 -8.68 13.57
N LEU A 35 -12.59 -9.37 12.65
CA LEU A 35 -12.29 -9.36 11.22
C LEU A 35 -12.37 -7.95 10.65
N TYR A 36 -13.43 -7.20 10.99
CA TYR A 36 -13.60 -5.82 10.57
C TYR A 36 -12.48 -4.91 11.08
N GLN A 37 -12.14 -4.98 12.38
CA GLN A 37 -11.04 -4.19 12.95
C GLN A 37 -9.70 -4.53 12.30
N ARG A 38 -9.45 -5.80 12.03
CA ARG A 38 -8.24 -6.25 11.34
C ARG A 38 -8.20 -5.75 9.91
N GLY A 39 -9.30 -5.89 9.16
CA GLY A 39 -9.43 -5.40 7.80
C GLY A 39 -9.20 -3.89 7.69
N MET A 40 -9.73 -3.11 8.64
CA MET A 40 -9.51 -1.67 8.71
C MET A 40 -8.04 -1.30 8.91
N LYS A 41 -7.34 -1.98 9.83
CA LYS A 41 -5.91 -1.76 10.05
C LYS A 41 -5.10 -2.12 8.81
N LEU A 42 -5.40 -3.25 8.19
CA LEU A 42 -4.71 -3.73 7.01
C LEU A 42 -4.91 -2.79 5.80
N SER A 43 -6.13 -2.32 5.60
CA SER A 43 -6.48 -1.34 4.56
C SER A 43 -5.71 -0.03 4.75
N ALA A 44 -5.64 0.48 5.98
CA ALA A 44 -4.85 1.69 6.28
C ALA A 44 -3.36 1.51 5.99
N THR A 45 -2.80 0.33 6.30
CA THR A 45 -1.41 0.01 5.98
C THR A 45 -1.18 -0.05 4.46
N CYS A 46 -2.08 -0.69 3.71
CA CYS A 46 -1.99 -0.75 2.25
C CYS A 46 -2.01 0.65 1.61
N ASP A 47 -2.91 1.52 2.06
CA ASP A 47 -3.00 2.92 1.61
C ASP A 47 -1.71 3.69 1.90
N ALA A 48 -1.13 3.51 3.09
CA ALA A 48 0.15 4.12 3.45
C ALA A 48 1.31 3.63 2.55
N THR A 49 1.35 2.33 2.25
CA THR A 49 2.35 1.74 1.35
C THR A 49 2.23 2.32 -0.06
N LEU A 50 1.00 2.44 -0.59
CA LEU A 50 0.76 3.02 -1.92
C LEU A 50 1.16 4.49 -1.98
N LYS A 51 0.84 5.29 -0.95
CA LYS A 51 1.23 6.70 -0.86
C LYS A 51 2.75 6.87 -0.83
N ASP A 52 3.47 6.01 -0.12
CA ASP A 52 4.93 6.05 -0.09
C ASP A 52 5.53 5.69 -1.46
N ALA A 53 4.96 4.68 -2.13
CA ALA A 53 5.36 4.31 -3.49
C ALA A 53 5.11 5.45 -4.49
N GLU A 54 3.93 6.07 -4.46
CA GLU A 54 3.57 7.21 -5.31
C GLU A 54 4.52 8.38 -5.08
N LYS A 55 4.81 8.71 -3.82
CA LYS A 55 5.74 9.78 -3.47
C LYS A 55 7.14 9.54 -4.05
N LYS A 56 7.65 8.30 -3.97
CA LYS A 56 8.94 7.94 -4.54
C LYS A 56 8.96 8.09 -6.06
N VAL A 57 7.91 7.66 -6.75
CA VAL A 57 7.76 7.83 -8.21
C VAL A 57 7.74 9.31 -8.58
N ASN A 58 6.95 10.12 -7.87
CA ASN A 58 6.87 11.56 -8.12
C ASN A 58 8.20 12.28 -7.89
N GLN A 59 9.00 11.84 -6.91
CA GLN A 59 10.35 12.36 -6.69
C GLN A 59 11.27 12.03 -7.86
N LEU A 60 11.28 10.77 -8.32
CA LEU A 60 12.10 10.37 -9.47
C LEU A 60 11.76 11.16 -10.74
N ILE A 61 10.47 11.38 -11.02
CA ILE A 61 10.02 12.19 -12.17
C ILE A 61 10.50 13.64 -12.03
N LYS A 62 10.46 14.20 -10.82
CA LYS A 62 10.90 15.57 -10.56
C LYS A 62 12.41 15.72 -10.72
N ASP A 63 13.17 14.76 -10.21
CA ASP A 63 14.63 14.73 -10.34
C ASP A 63 15.04 14.58 -11.81
N GLU A 64 14.35 13.72 -12.59
CA GLU A 64 14.57 13.57 -14.04
C GLU A 64 14.25 14.86 -14.82
N ALA A 65 13.19 15.57 -14.44
CA ALA A 65 12.84 16.86 -15.06
C ALA A 65 13.86 17.98 -14.74
N GLU A 66 14.42 18.00 -13.52
CA GLU A 66 15.46 18.96 -13.11
C GLU A 66 16.80 18.69 -13.82
N ASP A 67 17.13 17.42 -14.07
CA ASP A 67 18.31 17.04 -14.85
C ASP A 67 18.19 17.45 -16.34
N GLU A 68 16.97 17.43 -16.92
CA GLU A 68 16.73 17.90 -18.29
C GLU A 68 16.77 19.44 -18.44
N GLU A 69 16.43 20.20 -17.41
CA GLU A 69 16.52 21.66 -17.42
C GLU A 69 17.97 22.14 -17.30
N ASN A 70 18.76 21.55 -16.38
CA ASN A 70 20.17 21.88 -16.20
C ASN A 70 21.06 21.52 -17.41
N GLY A 71 20.62 20.60 -18.28
CA GLY A 71 21.32 20.25 -19.51
C GLY A 71 21.20 21.27 -20.65
N LYS A 72 20.27 22.24 -20.57
CA LYS A 72 20.04 23.24 -21.63
C LYS A 72 20.84 24.54 -21.46
N GLU A 73 21.37 24.84 -20.28
CA GLU A 73 22.08 26.10 -19.99
C GLU A 73 23.57 26.11 -20.39
N VAL A 74 24.13 25.00 -20.89
CA VAL A 74 25.57 24.88 -21.21
C VAL A 74 25.93 25.15 -22.68
N ASN A 75 25.00 25.60 -23.52
CA ASN A 75 25.26 25.96 -24.92
C ASN A 75 24.69 27.34 -25.28
N GLU A 76 25.22 28.41 -24.68
CA GLU A 76 25.29 29.75 -25.32
C GLU A 76 26.66 30.38 -25.09
#